data_AF-A0A2W4IW28-F1
#
_entry.id   AF-A0A2W4IW28-F1
#
_cell.length_a   1.000
_cell.length_b   1.000
_cell.length_c   1.000
_cell.angle_alpha   90.00
_cell.angle_beta   90.00
_cell.angle_gamma   90.00
#
_symmetry.space_group_name_H-M   'P 1'
#
loop_
_entity.id
_entity.type
_entity.pdbx_description
1 polymer ?
#
loop_
_entity_poly.entity_id
_entity_poly.type
_entity_poly.pdbx_seq_one_letter_code
_entity_poly.pdbx_strand_id
1 'polypeptide(L)'
;MSRSPNRRESGADDAQRLARIVGANLRALRSRRGLSLEKLSRACGVSRAMLGQIELGKSAPTITVLWKIARALDVTFSALISERQASRATVLRAADSHILASADQSFTSRALFPFDEPRRVEFYEPRPKAGGGGGGAPHPAGTGENLVVVG
;
A
#
# COMPACT_ATOMS: atom_id res chain seq x y z
N MET A 1 -28.32 -27.53 -6.17
CA MET A 1 -28.85 -26.47 -5.27
C MET A 1 -27.69 -25.75 -4.62
N SER A 2 -27.21 -24.66 -5.24
CA SER A 2 -26.17 -23.80 -4.65
C SER A 2 -26.87 -22.64 -3.96
N ARG A 3 -26.88 -22.62 -2.63
CA ARG A 3 -27.44 -21.48 -1.88
C ARG A 3 -26.50 -20.30 -2.09
N SER A 4 -26.97 -19.26 -2.77
CA SER A 4 -26.29 -17.96 -2.81
C SER A 4 -26.04 -17.49 -1.37
N PRO A 5 -24.81 -17.05 -1.03
CA PRO A 5 -24.50 -16.63 0.33
C PRO A 5 -25.39 -15.46 0.75
N ASN A 6 -25.89 -15.51 1.99
CA ASN A 6 -26.84 -14.54 2.51
C ASN A 6 -26.14 -13.18 2.68
N ARG A 7 -26.76 -12.07 2.24
CA ARG A 7 -26.18 -10.71 2.27
C ARG A 7 -25.71 -10.28 3.67
N ARG A 8 -26.31 -10.83 4.73
CA ARG A 8 -25.93 -10.60 6.14
C ARG A 8 -24.65 -11.34 6.57
N GLU A 9 -24.35 -12.49 5.97
CA GLU A 9 -23.15 -13.28 6.27
C GLU A 9 -21.89 -12.58 5.72
N SER A 10 -21.99 -11.97 4.53
CA SER A 10 -20.89 -11.20 3.91
C SER A 10 -20.48 -9.98 4.74
N GLY A 11 -21.45 -9.21 5.26
CA GLY A 11 -21.14 -7.99 6.03
C GLY A 11 -20.52 -8.27 7.40
N ALA A 12 -20.86 -9.40 8.02
CA ALA A 12 -20.24 -9.85 9.26
C ALA A 12 -18.78 -10.29 9.04
N ASP A 13 -18.51 -10.99 7.93
CA ASP A 13 -17.15 -11.38 7.55
C ASP A 13 -16.28 -10.15 7.21
N ASP A 14 -16.84 -9.16 6.52
CA ASP A 14 -16.15 -7.89 6.20
C ASP A 14 -15.76 -7.12 7.47
N ALA A 15 -16.68 -7.00 8.44
CA ALA A 15 -16.39 -6.35 9.72
C ALA A 15 -15.31 -7.11 10.51
N GLN A 16 -15.36 -8.45 10.50
CA GLN A 16 -14.37 -9.30 11.16
C GLN A 16 -13.00 -9.25 10.46
N ARG A 17 -12.98 -9.13 9.13
CA ARG A 17 -11.76 -8.88 8.35
C ARG A 17 -11.15 -7.52 8.69
N LEU A 18 -11.96 -6.47 8.73
CA LEU A 18 -11.50 -5.13 9.10
C LEU A 18 -10.94 -5.10 10.53
N ALA A 19 -11.62 -5.74 11.50
CA ALA A 19 -11.13 -5.84 12.87
C ALA A 19 -9.75 -6.52 12.95
N ARG A 20 -9.53 -7.59 12.16
CA ARG A 20 -8.23 -8.27 12.07
C ARG A 20 -7.15 -7.37 11.47
N ILE A 21 -7.46 -6.63 10.39
CA ILE A 21 -6.53 -5.69 9.75
C ILE A 21 -6.10 -4.61 10.75
N VAL A 22 -7.08 -4.00 11.42
CA VAL A 22 -6.83 -2.96 12.43
C VAL A 22 -5.98 -3.50 13.58
N GLY A 23 -6.31 -4.69 14.11
CA GLY A 23 -5.56 -5.32 15.18
C GLY A 23 -4.09 -5.57 14.81
N ALA A 24 -3.84 -6.12 13.62
CA ALA A 24 -2.50 -6.38 13.13
C ALA A 24 -1.68 -5.08 12.92
N ASN A 25 -2.31 -4.04 12.37
CA ASN A 25 -1.71 -2.72 12.17
C ASN A 25 -1.38 -2.03 13.48
N LEU A 26 -2.33 -2.01 14.42
CA LEU A 26 -2.13 -1.48 15.77
C LEU A 26 -0.93 -2.15 16.46
N ARG A 27 -0.91 -3.48 16.51
CA ARG A 27 0.17 -4.25 17.15
C ARG A 27 1.52 -3.91 16.55
N ALA A 28 1.62 -3.85 15.23
CA ALA A 28 2.87 -3.58 14.55
C ALA A 28 3.36 -2.14 14.77
N LEU A 29 2.49 -1.15 14.64
CA LEU A 29 2.83 0.27 14.87
C LEU A 29 3.22 0.52 16.33
N ARG A 30 2.48 -0.07 17.28
CA ARG A 30 2.83 -0.02 18.70
C ARG A 30 4.20 -0.63 18.97
N SER A 31 4.46 -1.82 18.42
CA SER A 31 5.71 -2.55 18.64
C SER A 31 6.92 -1.85 18.01
N ARG A 32 6.76 -1.27 16.80
CA ARG A 32 7.81 -0.46 16.14
C ARG A 32 8.24 0.75 16.97
N ARG A 33 7.35 1.29 17.80
CA ARG A 33 7.66 2.37 18.74
C ARG A 33 8.10 1.90 20.14
N GLY A 34 8.25 0.59 20.35
CA GLY A 34 8.64 0.04 21.66
C GLY A 34 7.63 0.31 22.79
N LEU A 35 6.37 0.57 22.45
CA LEU A 35 5.33 0.86 23.44
C LEU A 35 4.70 -0.44 23.96
N SER A 36 4.50 -0.55 25.28
CA SER A 36 3.61 -1.56 25.84
C SER A 36 2.15 -1.16 25.62
N LEU A 37 1.21 -2.11 25.74
CA LEU A 37 -0.23 -1.79 25.73
C LEU A 37 -0.60 -0.78 26.82
N GLU A 38 0.08 -0.85 27.98
CA GLU A 38 -0.13 0.08 29.08
C GLU A 38 0.36 1.49 28.74
N LYS A 39 1.55 1.63 28.15
CA LYS A 39 2.06 2.94 27.71
C LYS A 39 1.14 3.56 26.66
N LEU A 40 0.70 2.77 25.67
CA LEU A 40 -0.24 3.26 24.65
C LEU A 40 -1.59 3.64 25.27
N SER A 41 -2.10 2.84 26.20
CA SER A 41 -3.35 3.11 26.92
C SER A 41 -3.34 4.48 27.59
N ARG A 42 -2.26 4.80 28.30
CA ARG A 42 -2.06 6.10 28.94
C ARG A 42 -1.98 7.24 27.91
N ALA A 43 -1.31 7.02 26.78
CA ALA A 43 -1.13 8.03 25.75
C ALA A 43 -2.41 8.35 24.94
N CYS A 44 -3.26 7.35 24.66
CA CYS A 44 -4.46 7.55 23.84
C CYS A 44 -5.77 7.66 24.65
N GLY A 45 -5.74 7.38 25.95
CA GLY A 45 -6.93 7.38 26.80
C GLY A 45 -7.93 6.28 26.44
N VAL A 46 -7.44 5.15 25.93
CA VAL A 46 -8.22 3.92 25.66
C VAL A 46 -7.75 2.85 26.62
N SER A 47 -8.65 2.05 27.20
CA SER A 47 -8.28 1.07 28.21
C SER A 47 -7.33 -0.01 27.66
N ARG A 48 -6.41 -0.49 28.51
CA ARG A 48 -5.47 -1.58 28.16
C ARG A 48 -6.21 -2.82 27.66
N ALA A 49 -7.35 -3.15 28.28
CA ALA A 49 -8.18 -4.28 27.91
C ALA A 49 -8.78 -4.11 26.49
N MET A 50 -9.31 -2.93 26.18
CA MET A 50 -9.87 -2.65 24.84
C MET A 50 -8.77 -2.69 23.77
N LEU A 51 -7.60 -2.08 24.02
CA LEU A 51 -6.47 -2.17 23.11
C LEU A 51 -6.04 -3.63 22.88
N GLY A 52 -6.04 -4.45 23.92
CA GLY A 52 -5.79 -5.89 23.81
C GLY A 52 -6.83 -6.62 22.93
N GLN A 53 -8.12 -6.33 23.10
CA GLN A 53 -9.17 -6.91 22.25
C GLN A 53 -9.06 -6.47 20.80
N ILE A 54 -8.70 -5.21 20.55
CA ILE A 54 -8.46 -4.69 19.20
C ILE A 54 -7.27 -5.40 18.57
N GLU A 55 -6.13 -5.52 19.27
CA GLU A 55 -4.94 -6.23 18.74
C GLU A 55 -5.21 -7.70 18.42
N LEU A 56 -6.11 -8.35 19.14
CA LEU A 56 -6.55 -9.72 18.88
C LEU A 56 -7.59 -9.82 17.75
N GLY A 57 -8.04 -8.69 17.19
CA GLY A 57 -9.10 -8.65 16.17
C GLY A 57 -10.48 -9.06 16.70
N LYS A 58 -10.67 -9.08 18.02
CA LYS A 58 -11.92 -9.51 18.68
C LYS A 58 -12.95 -8.39 18.78
N SER A 59 -12.54 -7.15 18.55
CA SER A 59 -13.42 -5.98 18.60
C SER A 59 -13.06 -5.04 17.45
N ALA A 60 -14.08 -4.60 16.71
CA ALA A 60 -13.96 -3.50 15.77
C ALA A 60 -14.03 -2.17 16.55
N PRO A 61 -12.93 -1.40 16.62
CA PRO A 61 -12.95 -0.12 17.32
C PRO A 61 -13.86 0.89 16.59
N THR A 62 -14.47 1.79 17.36
CA THR A 62 -15.16 2.94 16.78
C THR A 62 -14.17 3.89 16.10
N ILE A 63 -14.68 4.74 15.18
CA ILE A 63 -13.88 5.77 14.52
C ILE A 63 -13.16 6.67 15.55
N THR A 64 -13.85 7.03 16.63
CA THR A 64 -13.27 7.84 17.72
C THR A 64 -12.10 7.15 18.41
N VAL A 65 -12.21 5.84 18.68
CA VAL A 65 -11.12 5.05 19.27
C VAL A 65 -9.93 4.95 18.31
N LEU A 66 -10.19 4.68 17.03
CA LEU A 66 -9.15 4.66 15.99
C LEU A 66 -8.41 6.00 15.90
N TRP A 67 -9.13 7.13 15.93
CA TRP A 67 -8.53 8.46 15.87
C TRP A 67 -7.63 8.75 17.08
N LYS A 68 -8.07 8.41 18.29
CA LYS A 68 -7.26 8.54 19.51
C LYS A 68 -5.96 7.73 19.41
N ILE A 69 -6.05 6.50 18.93
CA ILE A 69 -4.90 5.61 18.73
C ILE A 69 -3.96 6.19 17.67
N ALA A 70 -4.47 6.63 16.52
CA ALA A 70 -3.69 7.19 15.42
C ALA A 70 -2.88 8.42 15.88
N ARG A 71 -3.51 9.32 16.64
CA ARG A 71 -2.83 10.50 17.21
C ARG A 71 -1.76 10.14 18.23
N ALA A 72 -2.05 9.22 19.16
CA ALA A 72 -1.07 8.79 20.15
C ALA A 72 0.12 8.04 19.53
N LEU A 73 -0.13 7.37 18.40
CA LEU A 73 0.87 6.74 17.57
C LEU A 73 1.33 7.66 16.43
N ASP A 74 1.08 8.96 16.42
CA ASP A 74 1.57 9.88 15.36
C ASP A 74 1.59 9.25 13.94
N VAL A 75 0.43 8.76 13.49
CA VAL A 75 0.22 8.15 12.16
C VAL A 75 -1.10 8.62 11.57
N THR A 76 -1.24 8.46 10.26
CA THR A 76 -2.51 8.67 9.58
C THR A 76 -3.56 7.64 10.00
N PHE A 77 -4.83 8.00 9.88
CA PHE A 77 -5.94 7.05 10.07
C PHE A 77 -5.83 5.85 9.12
N SER A 78 -5.43 6.09 7.87
CA SER A 78 -5.21 5.04 6.86
C SER A 78 -4.21 3.98 7.31
N ALA A 79 -3.15 4.35 8.04
CA ALA A 79 -2.15 3.40 8.52
C ALA A 79 -2.73 2.31 9.44
N LEU A 80 -3.87 2.55 10.10
CA LEU A 80 -4.55 1.56 10.93
C LEU A 80 -5.48 0.65 10.12
N ILE A 81 -6.09 1.14 9.04
CA ILE A 81 -7.12 0.41 8.29
C ILE A 81 -6.62 -0.17 6.95
N SER A 82 -5.45 0.25 6.47
CA SER A 82 -4.90 -0.24 5.22
C SER A 82 -4.51 -1.70 5.32
N GLU A 83 -4.95 -2.50 4.36
CA GLU A 83 -4.40 -3.83 4.16
C GLU A 83 -2.91 -3.70 3.87
N ARG A 84 -2.09 -4.22 4.77
CA ARG A 84 -0.68 -4.42 4.47
C ARG A 84 -0.62 -5.53 3.44
N GLN A 85 -0.53 -5.14 2.18
CA GLN A 85 0.12 -6.00 1.20
C GLN A 85 1.51 -6.22 1.75
N ALA A 86 1.84 -7.47 2.09
CA ALA A 86 3.23 -7.83 2.28
C ALA A 86 3.91 -7.38 0.99
N SER A 87 4.76 -6.35 1.09
CA SER A 87 5.61 -5.94 -0.01
C SER A 87 6.59 -7.07 -0.24
N ARG A 88 6.13 -8.14 -0.88
CA ARG A 88 6.99 -9.05 -1.59
C ARG A 88 7.58 -8.20 -2.68
N ALA A 89 8.84 -7.82 -2.51
CA ALA A 89 9.61 -7.29 -3.61
C ALA A 89 9.58 -8.37 -4.70
N THR A 90 8.88 -8.09 -5.79
CA THR A 90 8.91 -8.95 -6.97
C THR A 90 10.20 -8.64 -7.70
N VAL A 91 11.01 -9.67 -7.96
CA VAL A 91 12.22 -9.53 -8.77
C VAL A 91 11.80 -9.65 -10.24
N LEU A 92 11.82 -8.54 -10.96
CA LEU A 92 11.71 -8.54 -12.41
C LEU A 92 13.12 -8.70 -13.00
N ARG A 93 13.34 -9.76 -13.79
CA ARG A 93 14.63 -9.95 -14.48
C ARG A 93 14.67 -9.10 -15.74
N ALA A 94 15.88 -8.71 -16.13
CA ALA A 94 16.12 -7.93 -17.34
C ALA A 94 15.60 -8.58 -18.63
N ALA A 95 15.56 -9.92 -18.68
CA ALA A 95 15.04 -10.66 -19.84
C ALA A 95 13.50 -10.66 -19.92
N ASP A 96 12.83 -10.45 -18.79
CA ASP A 96 11.37 -10.49 -18.68
C ASP A 96 10.74 -9.09 -18.79
N SER A 97 11.56 -8.04 -18.92
CA SER A 97 11.09 -6.66 -19.04
C SER A 97 10.61 -6.35 -20.45
N HIS A 98 9.54 -5.57 -20.55
CA HIS A 98 9.09 -5.04 -21.83
C HIS A 98 9.99 -3.88 -22.28
N ILE A 99 10.45 -3.95 -23.53
CA ILE A 99 11.23 -2.91 -24.18
C ILE A 99 10.34 -2.20 -25.19
N LEU A 100 10.18 -0.89 -25.00
CA LEU A 100 9.55 0.01 -25.93
C LEU A 100 10.65 0.64 -26.80
N ALA A 101 10.46 0.67 -28.11
CA ALA A 101 11.41 1.28 -29.03
C ALA A 101 10.70 2.23 -29.99
N SER A 102 11.35 3.34 -30.33
CA SER A 102 10.93 4.16 -31.46
C SER A 102 11.09 3.38 -32.77
N ALA A 103 10.32 3.74 -33.80
CA ALA A 103 10.34 3.05 -35.09
C ALA A 103 11.74 3.01 -35.73
N ASP A 104 12.53 4.07 -35.52
CA ASP A 104 13.91 4.23 -36.00
C ASP A 104 14.98 3.69 -35.03
N GLN A 105 14.58 3.13 -33.88
CA GLN A 105 15.46 2.65 -32.81
C GLN A 105 16.45 3.71 -32.30
N SER A 106 16.15 5.00 -32.46
CA SER A 106 16.92 6.10 -31.87
C SER A 106 16.65 6.27 -30.38
N PHE A 107 15.54 5.71 -29.89
CA PHE A 107 15.17 5.71 -28.48
C PHE A 107 14.65 4.32 -28.08
N THR A 108 15.16 3.80 -26.97
CA THR A 108 14.60 2.61 -26.31
C THR A 108 14.29 2.92 -24.86
N SER A 109 13.24 2.32 -24.33
CA SER A 109 12.82 2.47 -22.94
C SER A 109 12.44 1.11 -22.39
N ARG A 110 13.13 0.69 -21.32
CA ARG A 110 12.86 -0.58 -20.66
C ARG A 110 11.95 -0.35 -19.45
N ALA A 111 10.81 -1.04 -19.40
CA ALA A 111 9.92 -0.98 -18.25
C ALA A 111 10.51 -1.75 -17.06
N LEU A 112 10.64 -1.08 -15.92
CA LEU A 112 11.14 -1.66 -14.66
C LEU A 112 9.98 -2.11 -13.75
N PHE A 113 8.92 -2.62 -14.37
CA PHE A 113 7.70 -3.09 -13.72
C PHE A 113 7.00 -4.18 -14.57
N PRO A 114 6.08 -4.99 -14.01
CA PRO A 114 5.36 -6.03 -14.77
C PRO A 114 4.35 -5.42 -15.75
N PHE A 115 4.67 -5.28 -17.04
CA PHE A 115 4.01 -4.37 -17.99
C PHE A 115 2.48 -4.52 -18.17
N ASP A 116 1.91 -5.68 -17.84
CA ASP A 116 0.49 -6.00 -18.07
C ASP A 116 -0.41 -5.88 -16.82
N GLU A 117 0.09 -5.33 -15.71
CA GLU A 117 -0.65 -5.17 -14.45
C GLU A 117 -1.15 -3.73 -14.18
N PRO A 118 -2.32 -3.52 -13.55
CA PRO A 118 -2.73 -2.20 -13.11
C PRO A 118 -1.75 -1.61 -12.07
N ARG A 119 -1.33 -0.35 -12.27
CA ARG A 119 -0.38 0.31 -11.35
C ARG A 119 -0.64 1.80 -11.23
N ARG A 120 -0.07 2.39 -10.17
CA ARG A 120 -0.12 3.83 -9.90
C ARG A 120 1.17 4.57 -10.30
N VAL A 121 2.27 3.84 -10.47
CA VAL A 121 3.60 4.39 -10.75
C VAL A 121 4.28 3.52 -11.79
N GLU A 122 4.94 4.17 -12.75
CA GLU A 122 5.71 3.55 -13.81
C GLU A 122 7.17 3.99 -13.69
N PHE A 123 8.09 3.02 -13.74
CA PHE A 123 9.52 3.27 -13.76
C PHE A 123 10.08 2.77 -15.09
N TYR A 124 10.78 3.65 -15.78
CA TYR A 124 11.43 3.32 -17.05
C TYR A 124 12.93 3.57 -16.97
N GLU A 125 13.69 2.77 -17.69
CA GLU A 125 15.09 3.03 -18.01
C GLU A 125 15.20 3.47 -19.48
N PRO A 126 15.21 4.79 -19.75
CA PRO A 126 15.36 5.30 -21.10
C PRO A 126 16.83 5.25 -21.56
N ARG A 127 17.04 4.86 -22.81
CA ARG A 127 18.32 4.89 -23.52
C ARG A 127 18.15 5.57 -24.88
N PRO A 128 18.32 6.91 -24.94
CA PRO A 128 18.42 7.63 -26.20
C PRO A 128 19.77 7.39 -26.86
N LYS A 129 19.80 7.28 -28.20
CA LYS A 129 21.03 7.47 -28.98
C LYS A 129 21.35 8.96 -29.06
N ALA A 130 22.61 9.30 -29.36
CA ALA A 130 23.01 10.69 -29.57
C ALA A 130 22.13 11.35 -30.65
N GLY A 131 21.48 12.46 -30.30
CA GLY A 131 20.55 13.18 -31.19
C GLY A 131 19.16 12.54 -31.35
N GLY A 132 18.90 11.39 -30.72
CA GLY A 132 17.60 10.72 -30.72
C GLY A 132 16.65 11.35 -29.70
N GLY A 133 15.41 11.60 -30.11
CA GLY A 133 14.34 12.11 -29.24
C GLY A 133 13.20 11.10 -29.10
N GLY A 134 12.60 11.02 -27.91
CA GLY A 134 11.38 10.26 -27.69
C GLY A 134 10.16 11.07 -28.13
N GLY A 135 9.62 10.80 -29.31
CA GLY A 135 8.33 11.34 -29.75
C GLY A 135 7.17 10.48 -29.23
N GLY A 136 6.82 10.64 -27.96
CA GLY A 136 5.67 9.97 -27.34
C GLY A 136 4.42 10.86 -27.33
N ALA A 137 3.24 10.23 -27.28
CA ALA A 137 2.03 10.96 -26.96
C ALA A 137 2.15 11.57 -25.55
N PRO A 138 1.68 12.80 -25.32
CA PRO A 138 1.73 13.41 -24.00
C PRO A 138 0.96 12.58 -22.98
N HIS A 139 1.52 12.47 -21.77
CA HIS A 139 0.84 11.78 -20.66
C HIS A 139 -0.44 12.53 -20.25
N PRO A 140 -1.44 11.83 -19.67
CA PRO A 140 -2.66 12.45 -19.19
C PRO A 140 -2.40 13.62 -18.24
N ALA A 141 -3.29 14.60 -18.24
CA ALA A 141 -3.22 15.76 -17.35
C ALA A 141 -3.15 15.32 -15.87
N GLY A 142 -2.23 15.93 -15.11
CA GLY A 142 -1.97 15.58 -13.71
C GLY A 142 -0.85 14.54 -13.52
N THR A 143 -0.24 14.04 -14.60
CA THR A 143 0.95 13.18 -14.53
C THR A 143 2.18 14.02 -14.18
N GLY A 144 2.96 13.57 -13.19
CA GLY A 144 4.27 14.12 -12.87
C GLY A 144 5.38 13.20 -13.36
N GLU A 145 6.37 13.76 -14.04
CA GLU A 145 7.54 13.03 -14.52
C GLU A 145 8.79 13.44 -13.74
N ASN A 146 9.63 12.46 -13.39
CA ASN A 146 10.91 12.71 -12.76
C ASN A 146 11.99 11.95 -13.54
N LEU A 147 13.04 12.64 -13.97
CA LEU A 147 14.16 12.05 -14.69
C LEU A 147 15.40 12.09 -13.79
N VAL A 148 16.07 10.93 -13.66
CA VAL A 148 17.36 10.82 -12.97
C VAL A 148 18.39 10.33 -14.00
N VAL A 149 19.47 11.09 -14.16
CA VAL A 149 20.60 10.69 -14.98
C VAL A 149 21.58 9.92 -14.09
N VAL A 150 21.81 8.66 -14.43
CA VAL A 150 22.82 7.82 -13.79
C VAL A 150 24.10 7.88 -14.63
N GLY A 151 25.22 8.23 -13.99
CA GLY A 151 26.55 8.33 -14.60
C GLY A 151 27.43 7.13 -14.31
#